data_AF-A0A2V6LLI6-F1
#
_entry.id   AF-A0A2V6LLI6-F1
#
_cell.length_a   1.000
_cell.length_b   1.000
_cell.length_c   1.000
_cell.angle_alpha   90.00
_cell.angle_beta   90.00
_cell.angle_gamma   90.00
#
_symmetry.space_group_name_H-M   'P 1'
#
loop_
_entity.id
_entity.type
_entity.pdbx_description
1 polymer ?
#
loop_
_entity_poly.entity_id
_entity_poly.type
_entity_poly.pdbx_seq_one_letter_code
_entity_poly.pdbx_strand_id
1 'polypeptide(L)'
;MFELPTEYDVIVVGSGHAGIEAALAASRIGCRTLMLTQNLDTIGQMSCNPAIGGLAKGHIVREIDAMGGVMGINADATGIQFRMLNGSKGPSARAPRVQCDKKAYQFRMKAILERADNLDLKQATVSRILVDGRRIIGVETDLG
;
A
#
# COMPACT_ATOMS: atom_id res chain seq x y z
N MET A 1 -28.72 10.57 4.04
CA MET A 1 -27.48 10.02 3.49
C MET A 1 -26.47 11.14 3.52
N PHE A 2 -25.33 10.95 4.18
CA PHE A 2 -24.31 11.99 4.28
C PHE A 2 -23.32 11.83 3.12
N GLU A 3 -23.28 12.83 2.23
CA GLU A 3 -22.28 12.88 1.17
C GLU A 3 -21.05 13.63 1.66
N LEU A 4 -19.87 13.06 1.42
CA LEU A 4 -18.63 13.80 1.67
C LEU A 4 -18.62 15.04 0.77
N PRO A 5 -18.27 16.23 1.30
CA PRO A 5 -18.26 17.46 0.51
C PRO A 5 -17.14 17.49 -0.53
N THR A 6 -16.19 16.56 -0.43
CA THR A 6 -15.04 16.42 -1.31
C THR A 6 -15.28 15.30 -2.30
N GLU A 7 -15.26 15.61 -3.60
CA GLU A 7 -15.18 14.62 -4.67
C GLU A 7 -13.74 14.13 -4.82
N TYR A 8 -13.59 12.83 -5.11
CA TYR A 8 -12.30 12.16 -5.30
C TYR A 8 -12.22 11.55 -6.69
N ASP A 9 -11.05 11.64 -7.31
CA ASP A 9 -10.77 11.02 -8.61
C ASP A 9 -10.60 9.50 -8.46
N VAL A 10 -10.00 9.07 -7.34
CA VAL A 10 -9.70 7.66 -7.05
C VAL A 10 -10.09 7.32 -5.62
N ILE A 11 -10.81 6.21 -5.45
CA ILE A 11 -11.12 5.64 -4.14
C ILE A 11 -10.46 4.26 -4.04
N VAL A 12 -9.57 4.11 -3.07
CA VAL A 12 -8.88 2.85 -2.75
C VAL A 12 -9.54 2.22 -1.53
N VAL A 13 -10.09 1.03 -1.70
CA VAL A 13 -10.74 0.27 -0.63
C VAL A 13 -9.76 -0.73 -0.04
N GLY A 14 -9.29 -0.45 1.17
CA GLY A 14 -8.38 -1.27 1.96
C GLY A 14 -6.97 -0.69 2.08
N SER A 15 -6.37 -0.86 3.25
CA SER A 15 -5.02 -0.38 3.59
C SER A 15 -3.96 -1.49 3.66
N GLY A 16 -4.17 -2.58 2.93
CA GLY A 16 -3.15 -3.62 2.75
C GLY A 16 -2.05 -3.19 1.78
N HIS A 17 -1.01 -4.01 1.64
CA HIS A 17 0.16 -3.71 0.79
C HIS A 17 -0.20 -3.24 -0.63
N ALA A 18 -1.20 -3.84 -1.27
CA ALA A 18 -1.67 -3.41 -2.59
C ALA A 18 -2.36 -2.04 -2.58
N GLY A 19 -3.23 -1.80 -1.58
CA GLY A 19 -3.93 -0.52 -1.44
C GLY A 19 -2.98 0.64 -1.16
N ILE A 20 -1.91 0.39 -0.41
CA ILE A 20 -0.88 1.38 -0.12
C ILE A 20 -0.18 1.85 -1.40
N GLU A 21 0.30 0.92 -2.22
CA GLU A 21 0.96 1.27 -3.48
C GLU A 21 -0.04 1.91 -4.46
N ALA A 22 -1.28 1.42 -4.53
CA ALA A 22 -2.31 1.99 -5.40
C ALA A 22 -2.66 3.44 -5.02
N ALA A 23 -2.85 3.70 -3.72
CA ALA A 23 -3.21 5.02 -3.23
C ALA A 23 -2.07 6.03 -3.43
N LEU A 24 -0.83 5.63 -3.13
CA LEU A 24 0.34 6.48 -3.35
C LEU A 24 0.62 6.71 -4.83
N ALA A 25 0.44 5.70 -5.68
CA ALA A 25 0.59 5.87 -7.11
C ALA A 25 -0.42 6.90 -7.65
N ALA A 26 -1.70 6.76 -7.30
CA ALA A 26 -2.75 7.70 -7.70
C ALA A 26 -2.48 9.13 -7.16
N SER A 27 -2.13 9.27 -5.89
CA SER A 27 -1.92 10.59 -5.29
C SER A 27 -0.70 11.31 -5.89
N ARG A 28 0.37 10.58 -6.21
CA ARG A 28 1.60 11.13 -6.81
C ARG A 28 1.44 11.56 -8.26
N ILE A 29 0.51 10.97 -9.01
CA ILE A 29 0.17 11.46 -10.36
C ILE A 29 -0.84 12.62 -10.34
N GLY A 30 -1.18 13.13 -9.15
CA GLY A 30 -2.01 14.32 -8.95
C GLY A 30 -3.50 14.05 -8.76
N CYS A 31 -3.93 12.79 -8.68
CA CYS A 31 -5.33 12.45 -8.41
C CYS A 31 -5.66 12.72 -6.94
N ARG A 32 -6.78 13.38 -6.67
CA ARG A 32 -7.32 13.45 -5.31
C ARG A 32 -7.81 12.07 -4.92
N THR A 33 -7.12 11.45 -3.98
CA THR A 33 -7.27 10.04 -3.67
C THR A 33 -7.81 9.86 -2.25
N LEU A 34 -8.81 9.00 -2.09
CA LEU A 34 -9.33 8.58 -0.79
C LEU A 34 -8.94 7.12 -0.54
N MET A 35 -8.26 6.84 0.57
CA MET A 35 -8.13 5.48 1.09
C MET A 35 -9.15 5.24 2.22
N LEU A 36 -10.01 4.26 2.01
CA LEU A 36 -10.94 3.76 3.03
C LEU A 36 -10.39 2.48 3.65
N THR A 37 -10.38 2.40 4.98
CA THR A 37 -10.02 1.16 5.67
C THR A 37 -10.85 0.96 6.94
N GLN A 38 -11.02 -0.29 7.35
CA GLN A 38 -11.77 -0.61 8.57
C GLN A 38 -11.01 -0.20 9.84
N ASN A 39 -9.68 -0.16 9.78
CA ASN A 39 -8.84 0.23 10.91
C ASN A 39 -7.58 0.94 10.43
N LEU A 40 -7.43 2.22 10.79
CA LEU A 40 -6.24 3.00 10.43
C LEU A 40 -4.97 2.53 11.15
N ASP A 41 -5.10 1.82 12.27
CA ASP A 41 -3.96 1.28 12.99
C ASP A 41 -3.41 0.00 12.37
N THR A 42 -4.13 -0.66 11.46
CA THR A 42 -3.67 -1.89 10.76
C THR A 42 -3.08 -1.62 9.38
N ILE A 43 -2.92 -0.35 8.98
CA ILE A 43 -2.27 0.05 7.72
C ILE A 43 -0.90 -0.62 7.60
N GLY A 44 -0.66 -1.33 6.49
CA GLY A 44 0.65 -1.94 6.21
C GLY A 44 1.03 -3.09 7.14
N GLN A 45 0.07 -3.66 7.88
CA GLN A 45 0.33 -4.78 8.78
C GLN A 45 0.84 -6.03 8.03
N MET A 46 1.95 -6.60 8.53
CA MET A 46 2.50 -7.89 8.07
C MET A 46 1.80 -9.06 8.75
N SER A 47 0.70 -9.54 8.15
CA SER A 47 -0.15 -10.60 8.74
C SER A 47 0.51 -11.98 8.80
N CYS A 48 1.40 -12.29 7.85
CA CYS A 48 2.06 -13.60 7.77
C CYS A 48 3.49 -13.53 8.33
N ASN A 49 4.49 -13.72 7.48
CA ASN A 49 5.90 -13.66 7.85
C ASN A 49 6.41 -12.20 7.87
N PRO A 50 7.35 -11.88 8.77
CA PRO A 50 7.96 -10.56 8.86
C PRO A 50 9.05 -10.37 7.78
N ALA A 51 8.76 -10.66 6.52
CA ALA A 51 9.76 -10.64 5.44
C ALA A 51 9.23 -10.03 4.15
N ILE A 52 10.07 -9.22 3.49
CA ILE A 52 9.85 -8.70 2.14
C ILE A 52 10.89 -9.32 1.19
N GLY A 53 10.47 -9.58 -0.05
CA GLY A 53 11.31 -10.23 -1.05
C GLY A 53 11.33 -11.76 -0.97
N GLY A 54 12.40 -12.37 -1.48
CA GLY A 54 12.47 -13.80 -1.82
C GLY A 54 12.71 -14.01 -3.31
N LEU A 55 12.76 -15.25 -3.81
CA LEU A 55 13.16 -15.53 -5.21
C LEU A 55 12.37 -14.72 -6.25
N ALA A 56 11.06 -14.98 -6.41
CA ALA A 56 10.24 -14.16 -7.32
C ALA A 56 9.92 -12.78 -6.70
N LYS A 57 9.56 -12.77 -5.42
CA LYS A 57 9.08 -11.58 -4.72
C LYS A 57 10.11 -10.44 -4.66
N GLY A 58 11.40 -10.75 -4.57
CA GLY A 58 12.48 -9.76 -4.52
C GLY A 58 12.62 -8.98 -5.83
N HIS A 59 12.33 -9.63 -6.96
CA HIS A 59 12.28 -8.94 -8.27
C HIS A 59 11.09 -7.98 -8.31
N ILE A 60 9.90 -8.44 -7.92
CA ILE A 60 8.69 -7.59 -7.88
C ILE A 60 8.91 -6.37 -6.96
N VAL A 61 9.53 -6.55 -5.80
CA VAL A 61 9.84 -5.43 -4.90
C VAL A 61 10.78 -4.41 -5.56
N ARG A 62 11.78 -4.87 -6.33
CA ARG A 62 12.68 -3.99 -7.09
C ARG A 62 11.97 -3.31 -8.25
N GLU A 63 11.03 -3.97 -8.91
CA GLU A 63 10.21 -3.37 -9.96
C GLU A 63 9.27 -2.30 -9.39
N ILE A 64 8.62 -2.58 -8.25
CA ILE A 64 7.82 -1.60 -7.51
C ILE A 64 8.67 -0.37 -7.17
N ASP A 65 9.86 -0.57 -6.62
CA ASP A 65 10.80 0.51 -6.29
C ASP A 65 11.22 1.32 -7.54
N ALA A 66 11.52 0.65 -8.66
CA ALA A 66 11.84 1.31 -9.92
C ALA A 66 10.69 2.14 -10.49
N MET A 67 9.43 1.75 -10.23
CA MET A 67 8.23 2.52 -10.56
C MET A 67 7.91 3.62 -9.54
N GLY A 68 8.74 3.80 -8.52
CA GLY A 68 8.58 4.80 -7.47
C GLY A 68 7.70 4.35 -6.30
N GLY A 69 7.34 3.08 -6.21
CA GLY A 69 6.61 2.52 -5.07
C GLY A 69 7.40 2.52 -3.76
N VAL A 70 6.74 2.24 -2.64
CA VAL A 70 7.32 2.46 -1.30
C VAL A 70 7.74 1.19 -0.57
N MET A 71 7.30 0.01 -1.03
CA MET A 71 7.56 -1.27 -0.38
C MET A 71 9.05 -1.54 -0.17
N GLY A 72 9.88 -1.28 -1.18
CA GLY A 72 11.33 -1.45 -1.10
C GLY A 72 11.97 -0.53 -0.06
N ILE A 73 11.73 0.77 -0.19
CA ILE A 73 12.28 1.80 0.71
C ILE A 73 11.81 1.58 2.16
N ASN A 74 10.55 1.19 2.37
CA ASN A 74 10.03 0.91 3.70
C ASN A 74 10.67 -0.35 4.30
N ALA A 75 10.89 -1.38 3.50
CA ALA A 75 11.57 -2.60 3.92
C ALA A 75 13.04 -2.34 4.27
N ASP A 76 13.74 -1.50 3.52
CA ASP A 76 15.12 -1.11 3.82
C ASP A 76 15.22 -0.35 5.15
N ALA A 77 14.32 0.59 5.40
CA ALA A 77 14.32 1.40 6.61
C ALA A 77 13.95 0.63 7.89
N THR A 78 13.32 -0.53 7.75
CA THR A 78 12.75 -1.31 8.88
C THR A 78 13.32 -2.73 8.94
N GLY A 79 14.30 -3.02 8.07
CA GLY A 79 14.96 -4.30 7.95
C GLY A 79 15.88 -4.58 9.13
N ILE A 80 15.78 -5.80 9.66
CA ILE A 80 16.64 -6.33 10.73
C ILE A 80 17.68 -7.31 10.19
N GLN A 81 17.43 -7.93 9.03
CA GLN A 81 18.37 -8.85 8.40
C GLN A 81 18.17 -8.89 6.89
N PHE A 82 19.25 -8.68 6.13
CA PHE A 82 19.27 -8.71 4.67
C PHE A 82 20.03 -9.94 4.17
N ARG A 83 19.48 -10.62 3.16
CA ARG A 83 20.14 -11.74 2.48
C ARG A 83 19.93 -11.65 0.97
N MET A 84 20.98 -11.97 0.22
CA MET A 84 20.87 -12.26 -1.20
C MET A 84 20.65 -13.78 -1.38
N LEU A 85 19.45 -14.17 -1.79
CA LEU A 85 19.19 -15.56 -2.15
C LEU A 85 19.90 -15.89 -3.48
N ASN A 86 20.34 -17.13 -3.64
CA ASN A 86 21.06 -17.60 -4.82
C ASN A 86 22.33 -16.78 -5.16
N GLY A 87 23.03 -16.25 -4.15
CA GLY A 87 24.22 -15.41 -4.35
C GLY A 87 25.28 -16.00 -5.29
N SER A 88 25.45 -17.32 -5.28
CA SER A 88 26.41 -18.04 -6.13
C SER A 88 25.89 -18.43 -7.52
N LYS A 89 24.58 -18.32 -7.81
CA LYS A 89 23.96 -18.84 -9.06
C LYS A 89 23.87 -17.80 -10.20
N GLY A 90 24.75 -16.81 -10.20
CA GLY A 90 24.79 -15.74 -11.20
C GLY A 90 23.69 -14.67 -11.05
N PRO A 91 23.85 -13.48 -11.65
CA PRO A 91 22.96 -12.33 -11.39
C PRO A 91 21.49 -12.55 -11.71
N SER A 92 21.17 -13.28 -12.79
CA SER A 92 19.79 -13.51 -13.24
C SER A 92 18.95 -14.37 -12.28
N ALA A 93 19.60 -15.17 -11.41
CA ALA A 93 18.91 -16.02 -10.45
C ALA A 93 18.94 -15.48 -9.01
N ARG A 94 19.63 -14.35 -8.77
CA ARG A 94 19.77 -13.71 -7.46
C ARG A 94 18.50 -12.97 -7.09
N ALA A 95 18.11 -13.00 -5.82
CA ALA A 95 16.98 -12.20 -5.35
C ALA A 95 17.16 -11.70 -3.92
N PRO A 96 16.87 -10.42 -3.65
CA PRO A 96 16.94 -9.88 -2.30
C PRO A 96 15.81 -10.42 -1.43
N ARG A 97 16.12 -10.64 -0.16
CA ARG A 97 15.15 -10.93 0.89
C ARG A 97 15.56 -10.22 2.16
N VAL A 98 14.62 -9.53 2.78
CA VAL A 98 14.81 -8.83 4.06
C VAL A 98 13.80 -9.33 5.08
N GLN A 99 14.26 -9.56 6.31
CA GLN A 99 13.39 -9.67 7.48
C GLN A 99 13.21 -8.27 8.04
N CYS A 100 11.98 -7.87 8.37
CA CYS A 100 11.66 -6.55 8.89
C CYS A 100 11.11 -6.64 10.31
N ASP A 101 11.30 -5.59 11.09
CA ASP A 101 10.50 -5.39 12.29
C ASP A 101 9.06 -5.06 11.87
N LYS A 102 8.08 -5.89 12.30
CA LYS A 102 6.67 -5.74 11.90
C LYS A 102 6.10 -4.40 12.32
N LYS A 103 6.43 -3.90 13.51
CA LYS A 103 5.87 -2.68 14.06
C LYS A 103 6.53 -1.45 13.44
N ALA A 104 7.85 -1.48 13.26
CA ALA A 104 8.54 -0.43 12.54
C ALA A 104 8.04 -0.30 11.09
N TYR A 105 7.86 -1.43 10.39
CA TYR A 105 7.30 -1.44 9.02
C TYR A 105 5.91 -0.82 8.97
N GLN A 106 5.02 -1.24 9.89
CA GLN A 106 3.65 -0.74 10.02
C GLN A 106 3.62 0.77 10.29
N PHE A 107 4.34 1.23 11.32
CA PHE A 107 4.33 2.65 11.72
C PHE A 107 4.92 3.56 10.67
N ARG A 108 6.02 3.14 10.03
CA ARG A 108 6.63 3.93 8.96
C ARG A 108 5.71 4.01 7.74
N MET A 109 5.03 2.92 7.38
CA MET A 109 4.09 2.93 6.27
C MET A 109 2.90 3.86 6.51
N LYS A 110 2.32 3.83 7.73
CA LYS A 110 1.28 4.77 8.15
C LYS A 110 1.77 6.22 8.05
N ALA A 111 2.96 6.51 8.58
CA ALA A 111 3.56 7.85 8.52
C ALA A 111 3.85 8.34 7.09
N ILE A 112 4.17 7.44 6.15
CA ILE A 112 4.34 7.79 4.73
C ILE A 112 3.00 8.22 4.13
N LEU A 113 1.93 7.47 4.39
CA LEU A 113 0.60 7.75 3.84
C LEU A 113 -0.01 9.03 4.43
N GLU A 114 0.12 9.25 5.74
CA GLU A 114 -0.39 10.46 6.42
C GLU A 114 0.31 11.75 5.95
N ARG A 115 1.48 11.65 5.32
CA ARG A 115 2.25 12.79 4.80
C ARG A 115 2.18 12.90 3.27
N ALA A 116 1.44 12.02 2.60
CA ALA A 116 1.34 12.04 1.16
C ALA A 116 0.37 13.16 0.73
N ASP A 117 0.82 13.99 -0.20
CA ASP A 117 -0.06 14.99 -0.82
C ASP A 117 -1.18 14.31 -1.61
N ASN A 118 -2.34 14.96 -1.68
CA ASN A 118 -3.53 14.50 -2.39
C ASN A 118 -4.10 13.15 -1.93
N LEU A 119 -3.76 12.69 -0.71
CA LEU A 119 -4.25 11.44 -0.15
C LEU A 119 -4.96 11.65 1.19
N ASP A 120 -6.26 11.41 1.22
CA ASP A 120 -7.05 11.38 2.45
C ASP A 120 -7.17 9.95 2.96
N LEU A 121 -6.99 9.77 4.27
CA LEU A 121 -7.20 8.49 4.96
C LEU A 121 -8.47 8.59 5.81
N LYS A 122 -9.42 7.68 5.61
CA LYS A 122 -10.63 7.61 6.45
C LYS A 122 -10.92 6.19 6.92
N GLN A 123 -11.34 6.09 8.18
CA GLN A 123 -11.80 4.83 8.75
C GLN A 123 -13.29 4.65 8.49
N ALA A 124 -13.65 3.69 7.65
CA ALA A 124 -15.03 3.29 7.38
C ALA A 124 -15.06 1.93 6.67
N THR A 125 -16.18 1.21 6.76
CA THR A 125 -16.37 -0.02 5.98
C THR A 125 -17.14 0.32 4.72
N VAL A 126 -16.59 0.02 3.54
CA VAL A 126 -17.33 0.13 2.28
C VAL A 126 -18.41 -0.95 2.25
N SER A 127 -19.67 -0.52 2.15
CA SER A 127 -20.86 -1.38 2.14
C SER A 127 -21.37 -1.63 0.73
N ARG A 128 -21.17 -0.67 -0.20
CA ARG A 128 -21.64 -0.76 -1.58
C ARG A 128 -20.76 0.02 -2.55
N ILE A 129 -20.63 -0.50 -3.78
CA ILE A 129 -20.10 0.25 -4.92
C ILE A 129 -21.28 0.85 -5.67
N LEU A 130 -21.24 2.17 -5.90
CA LEU A 130 -22.28 2.89 -6.61
C LEU A 130 -21.95 2.89 -8.11
N VAL A 131 -22.92 2.48 -8.93
CA VAL A 131 -22.76 2.29 -10.37
C VAL A 131 -23.88 3.01 -11.10
N ASP A 132 -23.51 3.78 -12.13
CA ASP A 132 -24.42 4.35 -13.11
C ASP A 132 -24.16 3.70 -14.48
N GLY A 133 -25.10 2.86 -14.93
CA GLY A 133 -24.95 2.05 -16.14
C GLY A 133 -23.75 1.11 -16.08
N ARG A 134 -22.67 1.43 -16.83
CA ARG A 134 -21.40 0.68 -16.85
C ARG A 134 -20.25 1.42 -16.17
N ARG A 135 -20.52 2.52 -15.48
CA ARG A 135 -19.52 3.38 -14.84
C ARG A 135 -19.65 3.34 -13.32
N ILE A 136 -18.52 3.17 -12.62
CA ILE A 136 -18.46 3.36 -11.17
C ILE A 136 -18.48 4.86 -10.89
N ILE A 137 -19.37 5.30 -10.00
CA ILE A 137 -19.55 6.72 -9.64
C ILE A 137 -19.21 7.02 -8.18
N GLY A 138 -19.02 5.99 -7.35
CA GLY A 138 -18.64 6.18 -5.96
C GLY A 138 -18.76 4.92 -5.11
N VAL A 139 -18.71 5.10 -3.79
CA VAL A 139 -18.93 4.06 -2.80
C VAL A 139 -19.82 4.58 -1.68
N GLU A 140 -20.59 3.69 -1.08
CA GLU A 140 -21.34 3.93 0.15
C GLU A 140 -20.61 3.22 1.29
N THR A 141 -20.61 3.84 2.47
CA THR A 141 -20.03 3.24 3.68
C THR A 141 -21.12 2.66 4.59
N ASP A 142 -20.72 1.98 5.65
CA ASP A 142 -21.61 1.50 6.71
C ASP A 142 -22.25 2.62 7.55
N LEU A 143 -21.79 3.86 7.39
CA LEU A 143 -22.31 5.04 8.10
C LEU A 143 -23.55 5.67 7.45
N GLY A 144 -23.94 5.21 6.25
CA GLY A 144 -25.00 5.84 5.43
C GLY A 144 -24.59 7.20 4.89
#